data_AF-A0A939ZBM7-F1
#
_entry.id   AF-A0A939ZBM7-F1
#
_cell.length_a   1.000
_cell.length_b   1.000
_cell.length_c   1.000
_cell.angle_alpha   90.00
_cell.angle_beta   90.00
_cell.angle_gamma   90.00
#
_symmetry.space_group_name_H-M   'P 1'
#
loop_
_entity.id
_entity.type
_entity.pdbx_description
1 polymer ?
#
loop_
_entity_poly.entity_id
_entity_poly.type
_entity_poly.pdbx_seq_one_letter_code
_entity_poly.pdbx_strand_id
1 'polypeptide(L)'
;MKKTVITYLIFILAMTAFVTLRVYAGRAIAADAATPEPESENLTDSYETLADTLDKMKDKEPEEKTDTYDEDEYLWHGDITPEKDFTGLLPRIVCWGDSLTVSLDGKSAFPDILRSLSGCEVVNYGVEAENTAMIAMREGGLRVNVKATVIPADVTLIPVFLRTENNGHVYFLDNGDGGVNPCRIGGIEGELQKLNGSYYFKRSAKGERTAIDEGTQFETFGMTDSKPEDVLVIFAGTNDLPNKNSVRNIIELERSMLDAAGSDKYIIVGLTYAGGIPEIDEVNLALEKEFGDHFVDIRKYMLSYGLEDSGITPTAEDEADIKKGEIPSSLRKDYVHGNKHYHRLLGEQIYRRMQYLGYIPQGSGQD
;
A
#
# COMPACT_ATOMS: atom_id res chain seq x y z
N MET A 1 34.89 22.00 5.25
CA MET A 1 34.49 20.61 5.60
C MET A 1 34.59 20.23 7.09
N LYS A 2 34.85 21.13 8.05
CA LYS A 2 34.80 20.79 9.51
C LYS A 2 33.77 21.59 10.33
N LYS A 3 33.00 22.51 9.73
CA LYS A 3 31.97 23.29 10.45
C LYS A 3 30.54 22.76 10.26
N THR A 4 30.25 22.05 9.17
CA THR A 4 28.91 21.50 8.88
C THR A 4 28.59 20.22 9.70
N VAL A 5 29.61 19.46 10.10
CA VAL A 5 29.47 18.23 10.90
C VAL A 5 29.15 18.52 12.38
N ILE A 6 29.58 19.69 12.89
CA ILE A 6 29.36 20.08 14.29
C ILE A 6 27.92 20.58 14.51
N THR A 7 27.29 21.18 13.50
CA THR A 7 25.89 21.62 13.58
C THR A 7 24.90 20.44 13.56
N TYR A 8 25.22 19.37 12.82
CA TYR A 8 24.40 18.14 12.80
C TYR A 8 24.46 17.35 14.12
N LEU A 9 25.62 17.29 14.79
CA LEU A 9 25.73 16.64 16.10
C LEU A 9 25.00 17.41 17.22
N ILE A 10 24.95 18.74 17.16
CA ILE A 10 24.24 19.56 18.17
C ILE A 10 22.72 19.42 18.05
N PHE A 11 22.19 19.21 16.83
CA PHE A 11 20.76 18.96 16.62
C PHE A 11 20.31 17.58 17.13
N ILE A 12 21.16 16.54 16.98
CA ILE A 12 20.87 15.18 17.45
C ILE A 12 20.96 15.08 19.00
N LEU A 13 21.88 15.81 19.63
CA LEU A 13 21.99 15.90 21.10
C LEU A 13 20.86 16.73 21.75
N ALA A 14 20.29 17.71 21.04
CA ALA A 14 19.14 18.48 21.54
C ALA A 14 17.82 17.70 21.48
N MET A 15 17.65 16.83 20.47
CA MET A 15 16.49 15.93 20.36
C MET A 15 16.50 14.83 21.42
N THR A 16 17.67 14.26 21.75
CA THR A 16 17.78 13.26 22.82
C THR A 16 17.55 13.86 24.21
N ALA A 17 17.98 15.10 24.48
CA ALA A 17 17.72 15.75 25.78
C ALA A 17 16.25 16.15 25.99
N PHE A 18 15.49 16.44 24.93
CA PHE A 18 14.07 16.80 25.02
C PHE A 18 13.16 15.59 25.31
N VAL A 19 13.58 14.40 24.87
CA VAL A 19 12.90 13.14 25.16
C VAL A 19 13.14 12.70 26.61
N THR A 20 14.35 12.87 27.15
CA THR A 20 14.65 12.46 28.53
C THR A 20 14.03 13.38 29.60
N LEU A 21 13.78 14.66 29.30
CA LEU A 21 13.22 15.60 30.28
C LEU A 21 11.70 15.46 30.48
N ARG A 22 10.96 14.96 29.47
CA ARG A 22 9.52 14.66 29.62
C ARG A 22 9.26 13.39 30.44
N VAL A 23 10.20 12.45 30.45
CA VAL A 23 10.09 11.21 31.25
C VAL A 23 10.22 11.48 32.75
N TYR A 24 10.97 12.52 33.16
CA TYR A 24 11.16 12.84 34.58
C TYR A 24 10.14 13.84 35.16
N ALA A 25 9.55 14.72 34.34
CA ALA A 25 8.62 15.75 34.82
C ALA A 25 7.18 15.24 35.07
N GLY A 26 6.82 14.04 34.59
CA GLY A 26 5.50 13.44 34.81
C GLY A 26 5.33 12.71 36.15
N ARG A 27 6.38 12.59 36.97
CA ARG A 27 6.37 11.77 38.20
C ARG A 27 5.99 12.49 39.50
N ALA A 28 5.46 13.70 39.41
CA ALA A 28 4.90 14.36 40.58
C ALA A 28 3.57 15.03 40.20
N ILE A 29 2.46 14.33 40.45
CA ILE A 29 1.18 14.81 40.99
C ILE A 29 0.11 13.72 40.74
N ALA A 30 -0.69 13.48 41.79
CA ALA A 30 -1.93 12.69 41.87
C ALA A 30 -1.79 11.17 42.08
N ALA A 31 -1.96 10.81 43.35
CA ALA A 31 -2.40 9.49 43.78
C ALA A 31 -3.88 9.27 43.44
N ASP A 32 -4.23 7.98 43.35
CA ASP A 32 -5.57 7.38 43.39
C ASP A 32 -6.34 7.22 42.07
N ALA A 33 -5.99 6.18 41.31
CA ALA A 33 -6.89 5.23 40.64
C ALA A 33 -6.04 4.22 39.84
N ALA A 34 -6.20 2.92 40.09
CA ALA A 34 -5.46 1.88 39.38
C ALA A 34 -5.97 1.72 37.94
N THR A 35 -5.21 2.21 36.96
CA THR A 35 -5.29 1.85 35.54
C THR A 35 -3.95 1.29 35.09
N PRO A 36 -3.88 0.18 34.34
CA PRO A 36 -2.61 -0.35 33.85
C PRO A 36 -1.97 0.64 32.87
N GLU A 37 -0.67 0.94 33.06
CA GLU A 37 0.13 1.73 32.11
C GLU A 37 0.29 0.95 30.79
N PRO A 38 0.19 1.60 29.61
CA PRO A 38 0.49 0.94 28.35
C PRO A 38 2.01 0.80 28.18
N GLU A 39 2.47 -0.42 27.90
CA GLU A 39 3.86 -0.71 27.54
C GLU A 39 4.25 0.04 26.26
N SER A 40 5.41 0.69 26.27
CA SER A 40 5.99 1.31 25.09
C SER A 40 6.66 0.22 24.23
N GLU A 41 5.97 -0.29 23.23
CA GLU A 41 6.52 -1.30 22.30
C GLU A 41 7.34 -0.66 21.17
N ASN A 42 8.44 -1.34 20.84
CA ASN A 42 9.50 -0.92 19.93
C ASN A 42 9.18 -1.42 18.52
N LEU A 43 9.38 -0.61 17.48
CA LEU A 43 9.10 -0.94 16.06
C LEU A 43 9.83 -2.19 15.53
N THR A 44 10.77 -2.75 16.27
CA THR A 44 11.49 -3.98 15.94
C THR A 44 10.68 -5.24 16.23
N ASP A 45 9.78 -5.22 17.21
CA ASP A 45 9.00 -6.39 17.63
C ASP A 45 7.92 -6.77 16.60
N SER A 46 7.50 -5.81 15.74
CA SER A 46 6.56 -6.07 14.65
C SER A 46 7.17 -6.85 13.48
N TYR A 47 8.50 -6.83 13.32
CA TYR A 47 9.17 -7.62 12.28
C TYR A 47 9.38 -9.09 12.72
N GLU A 48 9.64 -9.33 14.00
CA GLU A 48 9.80 -10.69 14.54
C GLU A 48 8.46 -11.46 14.56
N THR A 49 7.35 -10.80 14.84
CA THR A 49 6.01 -11.43 14.90
C THR A 49 5.43 -11.80 13.52
N LEU A 50 5.83 -11.09 12.46
CA LEU A 50 5.47 -11.46 11.09
C LEU A 50 6.23 -12.73 10.66
N ALA A 51 7.50 -12.85 11.01
CA ALA A 51 8.32 -14.03 10.70
C ALA A 51 7.74 -15.32 11.30
N ASP A 52 7.23 -15.28 12.53
CA ASP A 52 6.57 -16.41 13.21
C ASP A 52 5.21 -16.80 12.58
N THR A 53 4.56 -15.85 11.91
CA THR A 53 3.30 -16.10 11.19
C THR A 53 3.57 -16.82 9.86
N LEU A 54 4.67 -16.43 9.20
CA LEU A 54 5.11 -16.95 7.90
C LEU A 54 5.73 -18.35 7.99
N ASP A 55 6.37 -18.69 9.11
CA ASP A 55 6.91 -20.03 9.36
C ASP A 55 5.82 -21.12 9.34
N LYS A 56 4.57 -20.75 9.62
CA LYS A 56 3.39 -21.64 9.66
C LYS A 56 2.71 -21.84 8.29
N MET A 57 3.10 -21.08 7.25
CA MET A 57 2.49 -21.14 5.91
C MET A 57 3.33 -21.91 4.88
N LYS A 58 4.45 -22.51 5.30
CA LYS A 58 5.50 -23.10 4.43
C LYS A 58 5.13 -24.33 3.59
N ASP A 59 3.92 -24.89 3.69
CA ASP A 59 3.64 -26.25 3.20
C ASP A 59 3.14 -26.39 1.75
N LYS A 60 3.36 -25.42 0.86
CA LYS A 60 3.12 -25.62 -0.59
C LYS A 60 4.14 -24.92 -1.46
N GLU A 61 5.14 -25.63 -1.99
CA GLU A 61 5.93 -25.12 -3.11
C GLU A 61 5.04 -24.96 -4.35
N PRO A 62 5.07 -23.82 -5.08
CA PRO A 62 4.36 -23.68 -6.34
C PRO A 62 5.07 -24.47 -7.45
N GLU A 63 4.28 -25.14 -8.29
CA GLU A 63 4.78 -25.87 -9.46
C GLU A 63 5.39 -24.91 -10.49
N GLU A 64 6.60 -25.23 -10.95
CA GLU A 64 7.35 -24.45 -11.94
C GLU A 64 6.68 -24.59 -13.33
N LYS A 65 5.92 -23.58 -13.76
CA LYS A 65 5.47 -23.46 -15.16
C LYS A 65 6.54 -22.78 -16.00
N THR A 66 7.08 -23.51 -16.97
CA THR A 66 8.07 -23.04 -17.94
C THR A 66 7.40 -22.60 -19.24
N ASP A 67 6.64 -21.49 -19.23
CA ASP A 67 6.29 -20.81 -20.47
C ASP A 67 7.29 -19.66 -20.68
N THR A 68 7.94 -19.64 -21.84
CA THR A 68 8.90 -18.60 -22.21
C THR A 68 8.13 -17.34 -22.60
N TYR A 69 7.98 -16.42 -21.65
CA TYR A 69 7.44 -15.09 -21.86
C TYR A 69 8.45 -14.26 -22.68
N ASP A 70 7.98 -13.61 -23.76
CA ASP A 70 8.78 -12.61 -24.47
C ASP A 70 8.65 -11.28 -23.71
N GLU A 71 9.64 -10.99 -22.87
CA GLU A 71 9.61 -9.91 -21.88
C GLU A 71 9.53 -8.50 -22.48
N ASP A 72 9.72 -8.34 -23.80
CA ASP A 72 9.68 -7.05 -24.48
C ASP A 72 8.31 -6.79 -25.17
N GLU A 73 7.46 -7.81 -25.31
CA GLU A 73 6.15 -7.70 -25.99
C GLU A 73 5.15 -6.80 -25.23
N TYR A 74 5.36 -6.60 -23.93
CA TYR A 74 4.44 -5.89 -23.04
C TYR A 74 4.94 -4.53 -22.53
N LEU A 75 6.05 -4.03 -23.08
CA LEU A 75 6.59 -2.70 -22.79
C LEU A 75 6.12 -1.68 -23.84
N TRP A 76 4.83 -1.37 -23.86
CA TRP A 76 4.26 -0.46 -24.86
C TRP A 76 4.82 0.95 -24.75
N HIS A 77 5.64 1.35 -25.71
CA HIS A 77 6.32 2.66 -25.73
C HIS A 77 5.67 3.65 -26.70
N GLY A 78 5.97 4.95 -26.54
CA GLY A 78 5.46 6.03 -27.38
C GLY A 78 4.13 6.64 -26.94
N ASP A 79 3.64 7.61 -27.73
CA ASP A 79 2.52 8.49 -27.37
C ASP A 79 1.20 7.75 -27.10
N ILE A 80 0.44 8.23 -26.11
CA ILE A 80 -0.92 7.80 -25.82
C ILE A 80 -1.89 8.81 -26.43
N THR A 81 -2.90 8.32 -27.16
CA THR A 81 -4.08 9.12 -27.48
C THR A 81 -5.21 8.71 -26.54
N PRO A 82 -5.60 9.55 -25.55
CA PRO A 82 -6.67 9.21 -24.63
C PRO A 82 -7.99 9.06 -25.38
N GLU A 83 -8.72 7.98 -25.13
CA GLU A 83 -10.06 7.83 -25.67
C GLU A 83 -11.06 8.59 -24.79
N LYS A 84 -11.70 9.63 -25.38
CA LYS A 84 -12.60 10.54 -24.64
C LYS A 84 -14.07 10.36 -24.96
N ASP A 85 -14.39 9.57 -25.98
CA ASP A 85 -15.75 9.44 -26.53
C ASP A 85 -16.32 8.02 -26.31
N PHE A 86 -16.07 7.43 -25.15
CA PHE A 86 -16.71 6.16 -24.78
C PHE A 86 -18.16 6.39 -24.33
N THR A 87 -19.09 5.60 -24.89
CA THR A 87 -20.53 5.71 -24.60
C THR A 87 -21.10 4.55 -23.78
N GLY A 88 -20.26 3.61 -23.36
CA GLY A 88 -20.63 2.51 -22.46
C GLY A 88 -20.37 2.81 -20.99
N LEU A 89 -20.73 1.86 -20.11
CA LEU A 89 -20.42 1.94 -18.70
C LEU A 89 -18.92 1.69 -18.49
N LEU A 90 -18.22 2.67 -17.92
CA LEU A 90 -16.83 2.53 -17.50
C LEU A 90 -16.76 1.79 -16.16
N PRO A 91 -15.77 0.89 -15.96
CA PRO A 91 -15.57 0.31 -14.65
C PRO A 91 -15.09 1.36 -13.66
N ARG A 92 -15.18 1.04 -12.38
CA ARG A 92 -14.48 1.77 -11.32
C ARG A 92 -13.12 1.13 -11.11
N ILE A 93 -12.09 1.95 -10.94
CA ILE A 93 -10.72 1.53 -10.67
C ILE A 93 -10.41 1.84 -9.20
N VAL A 94 -9.90 0.88 -8.46
CA VAL A 94 -9.55 1.03 -7.04
C VAL A 94 -8.06 0.77 -6.87
N CYS A 95 -7.32 1.82 -6.50
CA CYS A 95 -5.88 1.75 -6.30
C CYS A 95 -5.53 1.57 -4.83
N TRP A 96 -4.88 0.45 -4.49
CA TRP A 96 -4.34 0.12 -3.18
C TRP A 96 -2.82 0.23 -3.20
N GLY A 97 -2.24 0.88 -2.19
CA GLY A 97 -0.78 0.95 -2.11
C GLY A 97 -0.24 1.85 -1.00
N ASP A 98 1.06 2.09 -1.08
CA ASP A 98 1.81 2.91 -0.13
C ASP A 98 1.97 4.37 -0.60
N SER A 99 3.05 5.04 -0.20
CA SER A 99 3.38 6.42 -0.61
C SER A 99 3.55 6.60 -2.13
N LEU A 100 3.85 5.54 -2.89
CA LEU A 100 3.92 5.58 -4.36
C LEU A 100 2.53 5.69 -5.02
N THR A 101 1.47 5.43 -4.25
CA THR A 101 0.07 5.52 -4.69
C THR A 101 -0.60 6.82 -4.23
N VAL A 102 -0.14 7.41 -3.13
CA VAL A 102 -0.69 8.65 -2.57
C VAL A 102 -0.67 9.81 -3.57
N SER A 103 -1.78 10.53 -3.64
CA SER A 103 -1.86 11.82 -4.35
C SER A 103 -2.00 12.99 -3.37
N LEU A 104 -1.01 13.87 -3.36
CA LEU A 104 -1.03 15.08 -2.52
C LEU A 104 -1.68 16.29 -3.21
N ASP A 105 -1.73 16.29 -4.54
CA ASP A 105 -2.24 17.41 -5.35
C ASP A 105 -3.50 17.08 -6.16
N GLY A 106 -3.93 15.81 -6.15
CA GLY A 106 -5.07 15.28 -6.91
C GLY A 106 -4.88 15.33 -8.43
N LYS A 107 -3.63 15.41 -8.90
CA LYS A 107 -3.32 15.64 -10.33
C LYS A 107 -2.16 14.81 -10.85
N SER A 108 -1.12 14.62 -10.05
CA SER A 108 0.18 14.18 -10.55
C SER A 108 0.49 12.72 -10.24
N ALA A 109 -0.21 12.08 -9.30
CA ALA A 109 0.01 10.67 -8.98
C ALA A 109 -0.65 9.76 -10.02
N PHE A 110 -0.16 8.52 -10.15
CA PHE A 110 -0.65 7.60 -11.19
C PHE A 110 -2.17 7.35 -11.14
N PRO A 111 -2.88 7.32 -9.98
CA PRO A 111 -4.33 7.18 -9.97
C PRO A 111 -5.03 8.39 -10.62
N ASP A 112 -4.46 9.59 -10.51
CA ASP A 112 -5.00 10.78 -11.17
C ASP A 112 -4.76 10.76 -12.68
N ILE A 113 -3.60 10.26 -13.09
CA ILE A 113 -3.28 10.02 -14.50
C ILE A 113 -4.26 9.00 -15.09
N LEU A 114 -4.51 7.88 -14.40
CA LEU A 114 -5.50 6.88 -14.80
C LEU A 114 -6.89 7.51 -14.96
N ARG A 115 -7.33 8.33 -14.01
CA ARG A 115 -8.62 9.04 -14.09
C ARG A 115 -8.68 9.93 -15.33
N SER A 116 -7.61 10.65 -15.61
CA SER A 116 -7.51 11.55 -16.77
C SER A 116 -7.50 10.81 -18.11
N LEU A 117 -6.81 9.66 -18.18
CA LEU A 117 -6.67 8.86 -19.40
C LEU A 117 -7.94 8.05 -19.72
N SER A 118 -8.55 7.46 -18.69
CA SER A 118 -9.63 6.49 -18.84
C SER A 118 -11.03 7.10 -18.74
N GLY A 119 -11.18 8.26 -18.09
CA GLY A 119 -12.49 8.80 -17.71
C GLY A 119 -13.24 7.98 -16.66
N CYS A 120 -12.64 6.89 -16.14
CA CYS A 120 -13.24 6.03 -15.12
C CYS A 120 -13.34 6.77 -13.78
N GLU A 121 -14.25 6.29 -12.93
CA GLU A 121 -14.14 6.58 -11.50
C GLU A 121 -12.86 5.91 -10.97
N VAL A 122 -11.99 6.68 -10.31
CA VAL A 122 -10.77 6.14 -9.70
C VAL A 122 -10.74 6.49 -8.23
N VAL A 123 -10.73 5.46 -7.38
CA VAL A 123 -10.60 5.57 -5.93
C VAL A 123 -9.13 5.32 -5.55
N ASN A 124 -8.58 6.18 -4.71
CA ASN A 124 -7.19 6.09 -4.26
C ASN A 124 -7.14 5.80 -2.76
N TYR A 125 -6.73 4.58 -2.40
CA TYR A 125 -6.51 4.12 -1.04
C TYR A 125 -5.02 4.00 -0.68
N GLY A 126 -4.18 4.82 -1.32
CA GLY A 126 -2.77 4.98 -0.96
C GLY A 126 -2.60 5.58 0.43
N VAL A 127 -1.70 5.01 1.23
CA VAL A 127 -1.33 5.54 2.56
C VAL A 127 0.19 5.49 2.72
N GLU A 128 0.79 6.62 3.15
CA GLU A 128 2.25 6.69 3.28
C GLU A 128 2.80 5.72 4.33
N ALA A 129 3.93 5.07 4.00
CA ALA A 129 4.71 4.18 4.85
C ALA A 129 4.06 2.83 5.21
N GLU A 130 2.92 2.47 4.61
CA GLU A 130 2.34 1.15 4.82
C GLU A 130 3.13 0.05 4.11
N ASN A 131 3.21 -1.11 4.76
CA ASN A 131 3.63 -2.35 4.14
C ASN A 131 2.42 -3.13 3.61
N THR A 132 2.67 -4.23 2.90
CA THR A 132 1.63 -5.02 2.23
C THR A 132 0.59 -5.55 3.22
N ALA A 133 1.01 -5.98 4.41
CA ALA A 133 0.09 -6.48 5.44
C ALA A 133 -0.87 -5.38 5.95
N MET A 134 -0.38 -4.15 6.13
CA MET A 134 -1.22 -3.01 6.53
C MET A 134 -2.26 -2.66 5.47
N ILE A 135 -1.86 -2.66 4.19
CA ILE A 135 -2.76 -2.44 3.06
C ILE A 135 -3.82 -3.55 3.02
N ALA A 136 -3.41 -4.82 3.13
CA ALA A 136 -4.32 -5.97 3.15
C ALA A 136 -5.30 -5.95 4.34
N MET A 137 -4.89 -5.42 5.50
CA MET A 137 -5.81 -5.22 6.64
C MET A 137 -6.90 -4.18 6.35
N ARG A 138 -6.58 -3.12 5.59
CA ARG A 138 -7.56 -2.10 5.19
C ARG A 138 -8.46 -2.57 4.06
N GLU A 139 -7.90 -3.34 3.13
CA GLU A 139 -8.59 -3.83 1.94
C GLU A 139 -9.53 -5.00 2.28
N GLY A 140 -9.09 -5.92 3.14
CA GLY A 140 -9.85 -7.11 3.53
C GLY A 140 -9.07 -8.42 3.38
N GLY A 141 -8.01 -8.43 2.58
CA GLY A 141 -7.15 -9.59 2.35
C GLY A 141 -6.41 -10.12 3.59
N LEU A 142 -6.27 -9.33 4.65
CA LEU A 142 -5.79 -9.81 5.95
C LEU A 142 -6.83 -9.56 7.04
N ARG A 143 -7.53 -10.62 7.46
CA ARG A 143 -8.66 -10.51 8.37
C ARG A 143 -8.23 -9.96 9.74
N VAL A 144 -8.89 -8.88 10.17
CA VAL A 144 -8.76 -8.29 11.49
C VAL A 144 -9.98 -8.63 12.35
N ASN A 145 -9.73 -9.04 13.59
CA ASN A 145 -10.75 -9.41 14.56
C ASN A 145 -10.66 -8.55 15.81
N VAL A 146 -11.81 -8.35 16.44
CA VAL A 146 -11.90 -7.70 17.75
C VAL A 146 -11.85 -8.74 18.87
N LYS A 147 -11.23 -8.38 19.99
CA LYS A 147 -11.43 -9.11 21.26
C LYS A 147 -12.82 -8.80 21.82
N ALA A 148 -13.32 -9.68 22.68
CA ALA A 148 -14.64 -9.53 23.29
C ALA A 148 -14.80 -8.16 23.94
N THR A 149 -15.89 -7.47 23.62
CA THR A 149 -16.20 -6.13 24.12
C THR A 149 -17.70 -5.89 24.18
N VAL A 150 -18.13 -4.75 24.71
CA VAL A 150 -19.53 -4.34 24.72
C VAL A 150 -19.64 -2.95 24.12
N ILE A 151 -20.40 -2.85 23.04
CA ILE A 151 -20.74 -1.56 22.44
C ILE A 151 -21.98 -0.99 23.14
N PRO A 152 -21.89 0.17 23.81
CA PRO A 152 -23.00 0.75 24.58
C PRO A 152 -24.11 1.27 23.65
N ALA A 153 -25.33 1.41 24.18
CA ALA A 153 -26.48 1.92 23.44
C ALA A 153 -26.25 3.35 22.89
N ASP A 154 -25.63 4.21 23.70
CA ASP A 154 -25.30 5.59 23.34
C ASP A 154 -24.05 5.71 22.45
N VAL A 155 -23.89 6.87 21.82
CA VAL A 155 -22.72 7.23 21.02
C VAL A 155 -21.57 7.61 21.95
N THR A 156 -20.92 6.60 22.53
CA THR A 156 -19.77 6.75 23.45
C THR A 156 -18.54 6.08 22.87
N LEU A 157 -17.40 6.74 22.99
CA LEU A 157 -16.10 6.20 22.61
C LEU A 157 -15.68 5.12 23.62
N ILE A 158 -15.38 3.92 23.13
CA ILE A 158 -14.96 2.78 23.95
C ILE A 158 -13.63 2.22 23.46
N PRO A 159 -12.77 1.65 24.33
CA PRO A 159 -11.57 0.95 23.88
C PRO A 159 -11.95 -0.33 23.13
N VAL A 160 -11.20 -0.63 22.08
CA VAL A 160 -11.27 -1.90 21.33
C VAL A 160 -9.87 -2.46 21.12
N PHE A 161 -9.74 -3.78 21.18
CA PHE A 161 -8.47 -4.47 20.94
C PHE A 161 -8.59 -5.28 19.66
N LEU A 162 -7.69 -5.00 18.72
CA LEU A 162 -7.67 -5.60 17.40
C LEU A 162 -6.49 -6.55 17.26
N ARG A 163 -6.71 -7.70 16.62
CA ARG A 163 -5.68 -8.68 16.26
C ARG A 163 -5.97 -9.22 14.87
N THR A 164 -4.94 -9.55 14.10
CA THR A 164 -5.15 -10.30 12.86
C THR A 164 -5.66 -11.70 13.20
N GLU A 165 -6.20 -12.43 12.22
CA GLU A 165 -6.66 -13.81 12.41
C GLU A 165 -5.57 -14.75 12.93
N ASN A 166 -4.30 -14.46 12.62
CA ASN A 166 -3.13 -15.19 13.13
C ASN A 166 -2.60 -14.62 14.45
N ASN A 167 -3.39 -13.80 15.14
CA ASN A 167 -3.07 -13.13 16.40
C ASN A 167 -1.90 -12.13 16.32
N GLY A 168 -1.59 -11.64 15.11
CA GLY A 168 -0.61 -10.59 14.87
C GLY A 168 -1.08 -9.21 15.33
N HIS A 169 -0.14 -8.26 15.40
CA HIS A 169 -0.42 -6.87 15.74
C HIS A 169 -1.10 -6.15 14.57
N VAL A 170 -2.04 -5.27 14.91
CA VAL A 170 -2.80 -4.46 13.94
C VAL A 170 -2.33 -3.03 14.03
N TYR A 171 -1.86 -2.48 12.91
CA TYR A 171 -1.33 -1.13 12.85
C TYR A 171 -1.90 -0.37 11.67
N PHE A 172 -3.00 0.37 11.91
CA PHE A 172 -3.49 1.40 11.00
C PHE A 172 -2.70 2.68 11.25
N LEU A 173 -2.11 3.24 10.19
CA LEU A 173 -1.31 4.46 10.26
C LEU A 173 -2.20 5.70 10.38
N ASP A 174 -1.68 6.75 11.02
CA ASP A 174 -2.34 8.05 11.12
C ASP A 174 -2.03 8.96 9.90
N ASN A 175 -1.45 8.40 8.84
CA ASN A 175 -1.01 9.11 7.63
C ASN A 175 -2.11 9.28 6.57
N GLY A 176 -3.37 9.24 7.00
CA GLY A 176 -4.56 9.22 6.14
C GLY A 176 -5.53 8.13 6.59
N ASP A 177 -6.81 8.28 6.27
CA ASP A 177 -7.81 7.27 6.66
C ASP A 177 -7.68 5.97 5.85
N GLY A 178 -7.31 6.06 4.56
CA GLY A 178 -7.10 4.88 3.72
C GLY A 178 -8.32 3.96 3.62
N GLY A 179 -9.53 4.46 3.85
CA GLY A 179 -10.72 3.62 3.89
C GLY A 179 -10.82 2.76 5.14
N VAL A 180 -10.21 3.15 6.27
CA VAL A 180 -10.53 2.55 7.56
C VAL A 180 -11.94 2.95 7.99
N ASN A 181 -12.30 4.22 7.89
CA ASN A 181 -13.58 4.74 8.37
C ASN A 181 -14.55 5.16 7.24
N PRO A 182 -15.87 5.07 7.48
CA PRO A 182 -16.52 4.45 8.64
C PRO A 182 -16.30 2.93 8.67
N CYS A 183 -16.09 2.37 9.86
CA CYS A 183 -15.86 0.93 10.07
C CYS A 183 -17.09 0.27 10.71
N ARG A 184 -17.11 -1.07 10.75
CA ARG A 184 -18.15 -1.87 11.42
C ARG A 184 -17.56 -2.92 12.35
N ILE A 185 -18.25 -3.15 13.46
CA ILE A 185 -18.00 -4.26 14.39
C ILE A 185 -19.33 -4.94 14.67
N GLY A 186 -19.48 -6.20 14.25
CA GLY A 186 -20.73 -6.95 14.43
C GLY A 186 -21.94 -6.27 13.78
N GLY A 187 -21.74 -5.67 12.60
CA GLY A 187 -22.78 -4.93 11.86
C GLY A 187 -23.09 -3.53 12.41
N ILE A 188 -22.41 -3.08 13.48
CA ILE A 188 -22.59 -1.73 14.04
C ILE A 188 -21.58 -0.79 13.38
N GLU A 189 -22.06 0.18 12.62
CA GLU A 189 -21.24 1.22 12.01
C GLU A 189 -20.73 2.25 13.03
N GLY A 190 -19.50 2.70 12.85
CA GLY A 190 -18.85 3.71 13.68
C GLY A 190 -17.52 4.20 13.12
N GLU A 191 -16.80 4.90 13.99
CA GLU A 191 -15.45 5.39 13.71
C GLU A 191 -14.45 4.72 14.64
N LEU A 192 -13.35 4.24 14.08
CA LEU A 192 -12.14 3.85 14.78
C LEU A 192 -11.27 5.10 14.97
N GLN A 193 -10.84 5.31 16.20
CA GLN A 193 -9.93 6.38 16.60
C GLN A 193 -8.69 5.78 17.25
N LYS A 194 -7.52 6.25 16.86
CA LYS A 194 -6.26 5.86 17.50
C LYS A 194 -5.82 6.96 18.46
N LEU A 195 -5.72 6.63 19.74
CA LEU A 195 -5.33 7.57 20.80
C LEU A 195 -4.17 6.95 21.59
N ASN A 196 -3.01 7.62 21.56
CA ASN A 196 -1.78 7.16 22.24
C ASN A 196 -1.43 5.69 21.93
N GLY A 197 -1.54 5.28 20.65
CA GLY A 197 -1.26 3.92 20.20
C GLY A 197 -2.36 2.88 20.44
N SER A 198 -3.42 3.23 21.20
CA SER A 198 -4.56 2.35 21.45
C SER A 198 -5.75 2.68 20.54
N TYR A 199 -6.55 1.68 20.18
CA TYR A 199 -7.75 1.88 19.38
C TYR A 199 -9.00 2.04 20.21
N TYR A 200 -9.87 2.92 19.74
CA TYR A 200 -11.18 3.19 20.32
C TYR A 200 -12.23 3.19 19.22
N PHE A 201 -13.40 2.65 19.51
CA PHE A 201 -14.53 2.63 18.60
C PHE A 201 -15.67 3.51 19.15
N LYS A 202 -16.32 4.26 18.26
CA LYS A 202 -17.51 5.06 18.57
C LYS A 202 -18.56 4.82 17.50
N ARG A 203 -19.67 4.19 17.86
CA ARG A 203 -20.80 3.96 16.94
C ARG A 203 -21.35 5.27 16.37
N SER A 204 -21.82 5.24 15.13
CA SER A 204 -22.29 6.44 14.42
C SER A 204 -23.62 7.00 14.95
N ALA A 205 -24.50 6.13 15.47
CA ALA A 205 -25.83 6.50 15.96
C ALA A 205 -26.21 5.70 17.21
N LYS A 206 -27.18 6.21 17.99
CA LYS A 206 -27.73 5.46 19.13
C LYS A 206 -28.39 4.17 18.65
N GLY A 207 -28.31 3.13 19.47
CA GLY A 207 -28.89 1.81 19.17
C GLY A 207 -28.97 0.94 20.41
N GLU A 208 -29.01 -0.37 20.22
CA GLU A 208 -29.04 -1.32 21.33
C GLU A 208 -27.64 -1.53 21.94
N ARG A 209 -27.60 -1.86 23.23
CA ARG A 209 -26.36 -2.29 23.88
C ARG A 209 -26.04 -3.70 23.41
N THR A 210 -24.89 -3.88 22.75
CA THR A 210 -24.56 -5.13 22.07
C THR A 210 -23.27 -5.71 22.63
N ALA A 211 -23.32 -6.98 23.05
CA ALA A 211 -22.11 -7.74 23.35
C ALA A 211 -21.50 -8.23 22.04
N ILE A 212 -20.19 -8.06 21.90
CA ILE A 212 -19.41 -8.51 20.75
C ILE A 212 -18.49 -9.62 21.21
N ASP A 213 -18.60 -10.77 20.56
CA ASP A 213 -17.77 -11.94 20.86
C ASP A 213 -16.37 -11.77 20.28
N GLU A 214 -15.39 -12.37 20.97
CA GLU A 214 -14.03 -12.46 20.44
C GLU A 214 -14.01 -13.18 19.08
N GLY A 215 -13.25 -12.65 18.13
CA GLY A 215 -13.19 -13.20 16.77
C GLY A 215 -14.23 -12.62 15.82
N THR A 216 -15.10 -11.71 16.31
CA THR A 216 -15.94 -10.88 15.44
C THR A 216 -15.03 -10.03 14.55
N GLN A 217 -15.29 -10.03 13.24
CA GLN A 217 -14.49 -9.28 12.28
C GLN A 217 -14.64 -7.78 12.51
N PHE A 218 -13.52 -7.08 12.44
CA PHE A 218 -13.47 -5.64 12.24
C PHE A 218 -13.51 -5.38 10.74
N GLU A 219 -14.55 -4.69 10.27
CA GLU A 219 -14.76 -4.40 8.85
C GLU A 219 -14.41 -2.93 8.60
N THR A 220 -13.43 -2.66 7.76
CA THR A 220 -13.07 -1.30 7.35
C THR A 220 -14.08 -0.77 6.33
N PHE A 221 -14.03 0.53 6.03
CA PHE A 221 -14.80 1.09 4.92
C PHE A 221 -14.40 0.44 3.59
N GLY A 222 -13.10 0.34 3.33
CA GLY A 222 -12.53 -0.17 2.09
C GLY A 222 -12.97 -1.60 1.74
N MET A 223 -13.12 -2.47 2.75
CA MET A 223 -13.72 -3.80 2.58
C MET A 223 -15.15 -3.73 2.04
N THR A 224 -15.94 -2.73 2.46
CA THR A 224 -17.35 -2.60 2.07
C THR A 224 -17.58 -1.71 0.86
N ASP A 225 -16.60 -0.88 0.50
CA ASP A 225 -16.63 -0.04 -0.70
C ASP A 225 -16.21 -0.84 -1.94
N SER A 226 -15.32 -1.82 -1.79
CA SER A 226 -14.85 -2.68 -2.88
C SER A 226 -15.97 -3.56 -3.45
N LYS A 227 -15.99 -3.72 -4.76
CA LYS A 227 -17.00 -4.50 -5.50
C LYS A 227 -16.34 -5.50 -6.45
N PRO A 228 -16.94 -6.68 -6.69
CA PRO A 228 -16.41 -7.67 -7.62
C PRO A 228 -16.20 -7.14 -9.05
N GLU A 229 -16.98 -6.14 -9.48
CA GLU A 229 -16.84 -5.51 -10.79
C GLU A 229 -15.71 -4.47 -10.90
N ASP A 230 -15.13 -4.04 -9.79
CA ASP A 230 -14.04 -3.06 -9.76
C ASP A 230 -12.77 -3.64 -10.41
N VAL A 231 -11.98 -2.78 -11.06
CA VAL A 231 -10.62 -3.11 -11.49
C VAL A 231 -9.65 -2.69 -10.39
N LEU A 232 -8.93 -3.64 -9.81
CA LEU A 232 -7.97 -3.37 -8.74
C LEU A 232 -6.59 -3.02 -9.31
N VAL A 233 -5.93 -2.03 -8.73
CA VAL A 233 -4.50 -1.78 -8.95
C VAL A 233 -3.81 -1.89 -7.61
N ILE A 234 -2.92 -2.86 -7.47
CA ILE A 234 -2.19 -3.09 -6.23
C ILE A 234 -0.72 -2.75 -6.47
N PHE A 235 -0.23 -1.76 -5.73
CA PHE A 235 1.18 -1.39 -5.70
C PHE A 235 1.68 -1.39 -4.25
N ALA A 236 2.05 -2.57 -3.78
CA ALA A 236 2.45 -2.85 -2.40
C ALA A 236 3.75 -3.66 -2.37
N GLY A 237 4.57 -3.47 -1.33
CA GLY A 237 5.81 -4.24 -1.14
C GLY A 237 7.06 -3.40 -0.90
N THR A 238 7.06 -2.10 -1.23
CA THR A 238 8.25 -1.24 -1.09
C THR A 238 8.72 -1.17 0.36
N ASN A 239 7.80 -1.00 1.31
CA ASN A 239 8.11 -0.92 2.74
C ASN A 239 8.32 -2.29 3.40
N ASP A 240 8.00 -3.39 2.71
CA ASP A 240 8.31 -4.75 3.15
C ASP A 240 9.80 -5.10 2.92
N LEU A 241 10.46 -4.41 1.98
CA LEU A 241 11.86 -4.63 1.58
C LEU A 241 12.15 -6.12 1.30
N PRO A 242 11.39 -6.77 0.39
CA PRO A 242 11.52 -8.19 0.15
C PRO A 242 12.86 -8.55 -0.48
N ASN A 243 13.13 -9.85 -0.46
CA ASN A 243 14.18 -10.49 -1.23
C ASN A 243 13.56 -11.68 -1.97
N LYS A 244 14.34 -12.43 -2.76
CA LYS A 244 13.79 -13.51 -3.60
C LYS A 244 13.06 -14.62 -2.80
N ASN A 245 13.32 -14.75 -1.50
CA ASN A 245 12.67 -15.73 -0.64
C ASN A 245 11.44 -15.14 0.05
N SER A 246 11.48 -13.87 0.45
CA SER A 246 10.38 -13.23 1.20
C SER A 246 9.31 -12.58 0.32
N VAL A 247 9.56 -12.39 -0.99
CA VAL A 247 8.54 -11.92 -1.95
C VAL A 247 7.29 -12.79 -1.97
N ARG A 248 7.43 -14.08 -1.67
CA ARG A 248 6.29 -15.01 -1.55
C ARG A 248 5.23 -14.51 -0.56
N ASN A 249 5.63 -13.83 0.51
CA ASN A 249 4.70 -13.32 1.51
C ASN A 249 3.85 -12.17 0.96
N ILE A 250 4.44 -11.35 0.10
CA ILE A 250 3.75 -10.25 -0.60
C ILE A 250 2.75 -10.86 -1.57
N ILE A 251 3.20 -11.82 -2.40
CA ILE A 251 2.35 -12.57 -3.34
C ILE A 251 1.11 -13.18 -2.63
N GLU A 252 1.32 -13.84 -1.49
CA GLU A 252 0.22 -14.48 -0.74
C GLU A 252 -0.77 -13.45 -0.18
N LEU A 253 -0.29 -12.29 0.29
CA LEU A 253 -1.14 -11.19 0.72
C LEU A 253 -1.89 -10.54 -0.45
N GLU A 254 -1.23 -10.33 -1.59
CA GLU A 254 -1.85 -9.80 -2.80
C GLU A 254 -2.96 -10.71 -3.31
N ARG A 255 -2.72 -12.04 -3.37
CA ARG A 255 -3.78 -13.01 -3.66
C ARG A 255 -4.94 -12.91 -2.67
N SER A 256 -4.64 -12.80 -1.38
CA SER A 256 -5.68 -12.71 -0.36
C SER A 256 -6.52 -11.43 -0.51
N MET A 257 -5.92 -10.33 -0.95
CA MET A 257 -6.65 -9.10 -1.29
C MET A 257 -7.57 -9.32 -2.50
N LEU A 258 -7.07 -9.95 -3.57
CA LEU A 258 -7.89 -10.28 -4.74
C LEU A 258 -9.08 -11.20 -4.38
N ASP A 259 -8.83 -12.23 -3.56
CA ASP A 259 -9.84 -13.16 -3.07
C ASP A 259 -10.90 -12.45 -2.20
N ALA A 260 -10.47 -11.52 -1.34
CA ALA A 260 -11.36 -10.74 -0.48
C ALA A 260 -12.26 -9.79 -1.28
N ALA A 261 -11.71 -9.11 -2.28
CA ALA A 261 -12.48 -8.25 -3.19
C ALA A 261 -13.41 -9.04 -4.11
N GLY A 262 -13.08 -10.31 -4.41
CA GLY A 262 -13.81 -11.16 -5.33
C GLY A 262 -13.76 -10.67 -6.78
N SER A 263 -12.77 -9.86 -7.14
CA SER A 263 -12.57 -9.34 -8.49
C SER A 263 -11.54 -10.18 -9.26
N ASP A 264 -11.86 -10.53 -10.50
CA ASP A 264 -10.94 -11.14 -11.46
C ASP A 264 -10.23 -10.09 -12.34
N LYS A 265 -10.52 -8.80 -12.13
CA LYS A 265 -9.92 -7.68 -12.86
C LYS A 265 -8.93 -6.96 -11.99
N TYR A 266 -7.65 -7.17 -12.25
CA TYR A 266 -6.61 -6.56 -11.45
C TYR A 266 -5.32 -6.33 -12.21
N ILE A 267 -4.51 -5.41 -11.70
CA ILE A 267 -3.13 -5.13 -12.09
C ILE A 267 -2.25 -5.17 -10.84
N ILE A 268 -1.17 -5.94 -10.89
CA ILE A 268 -0.09 -5.92 -9.90
C ILE A 268 1.07 -5.10 -10.46
N VAL A 269 1.56 -4.12 -9.69
CA VAL A 269 2.66 -3.24 -10.12
C VAL A 269 3.97 -3.71 -9.50
N GLY A 270 4.98 -3.93 -10.34
CA GLY A 270 6.33 -4.32 -9.90
C GLY A 270 7.02 -3.27 -9.04
N LEU A 271 7.87 -3.73 -8.12
CA LEU A 271 8.59 -2.88 -7.17
C LEU A 271 9.70 -2.09 -7.87
N THR A 272 9.97 -0.88 -7.36
CA THR A 272 10.93 0.04 -8.01
C THR A 272 12.16 0.41 -7.16
N TYR A 273 12.13 0.19 -5.85
CA TYR A 273 13.18 0.69 -4.94
C TYR A 273 14.41 -0.23 -4.83
N ALA A 274 15.26 -0.22 -5.86
CA ALA A 274 16.46 -1.07 -5.93
C ALA A 274 17.45 -0.84 -4.78
N GLY A 275 17.54 0.40 -4.26
CA GLY A 275 18.41 0.72 -3.13
C GLY A 275 18.03 0.02 -1.81
N GLY A 276 16.74 -0.28 -1.61
CA GLY A 276 16.25 -1.04 -0.45
C GLY A 276 16.03 -2.52 -0.71
N ILE A 277 15.95 -2.91 -1.98
CA ILE A 277 15.64 -4.27 -2.45
C ILE A 277 16.77 -4.72 -3.39
N PRO A 278 17.88 -5.28 -2.87
CA PRO A 278 19.03 -5.63 -3.72
C PRO A 278 18.74 -6.72 -4.77
N GLU A 279 17.80 -7.63 -4.49
CA GLU A 279 17.36 -8.71 -5.40
C GLU A 279 16.05 -8.31 -6.13
N ILE A 280 15.88 -7.03 -6.49
CA ILE A 280 14.62 -6.51 -7.04
C ILE A 280 14.21 -7.16 -8.35
N ASP A 281 15.18 -7.55 -9.18
CA ASP A 281 14.92 -8.22 -10.46
C ASP A 281 14.33 -9.62 -10.20
N GLU A 282 14.88 -10.39 -9.26
CA GLU A 282 14.33 -11.68 -8.86
C GLU A 282 12.97 -11.56 -8.16
N VAL A 283 12.77 -10.51 -7.37
CA VAL A 283 11.50 -10.19 -6.72
C VAL A 283 10.42 -9.89 -7.76
N ASN A 284 10.71 -9.01 -8.72
CA ASN A 284 9.77 -8.67 -9.79
C ASN A 284 9.50 -9.86 -10.71
N LEU A 285 10.51 -10.69 -11.01
CA LEU A 285 10.32 -11.93 -11.76
C LEU A 285 9.40 -12.92 -11.03
N ALA A 286 9.46 -12.99 -9.70
CA ALA A 286 8.55 -13.83 -8.93
C ALA A 286 7.10 -13.32 -9.00
N LEU A 287 6.90 -12.00 -8.91
CA LEU A 287 5.59 -11.37 -9.10
C LEU A 287 5.06 -11.60 -10.52
N GLU A 288 5.92 -11.44 -11.53
CA GLU A 288 5.59 -11.67 -12.93
C GLU A 288 5.14 -13.12 -13.18
N LYS A 289 5.91 -14.10 -12.71
CA LYS A 289 5.56 -15.53 -12.86
C LYS A 289 4.22 -15.87 -12.22
N GLU A 290 3.89 -15.20 -11.13
CA GLU A 290 2.68 -15.44 -10.37
C GLU A 290 1.44 -14.82 -11.01
N PHE A 291 1.55 -13.58 -11.48
CA PHE A 291 0.42 -12.79 -11.93
C PHE A 291 0.32 -12.68 -13.46
N GLY A 292 1.34 -13.13 -14.21
CA GLY A 292 1.37 -13.19 -15.66
C GLY A 292 0.99 -11.86 -16.32
N ASP A 293 0.03 -11.91 -17.25
CA ASP A 293 -0.46 -10.74 -17.98
C ASP A 293 -1.06 -9.63 -17.09
N HIS A 294 -1.27 -9.86 -15.80
CA HIS A 294 -1.73 -8.82 -14.86
C HIS A 294 -0.57 -8.05 -14.22
N PHE A 295 0.68 -8.48 -14.41
CA PHE A 295 1.85 -7.86 -13.81
C PHE A 295 2.48 -6.78 -14.70
N VAL A 296 2.62 -5.56 -14.21
CA VAL A 296 3.31 -4.47 -14.90
C VAL A 296 4.71 -4.27 -14.32
N ASP A 297 5.75 -4.67 -15.06
CA ASP A 297 7.14 -4.36 -14.72
C ASP A 297 7.48 -2.90 -15.07
N ILE A 298 6.97 -1.99 -14.24
CA ILE A 298 7.21 -0.58 -14.45
C ILE A 298 8.69 -0.21 -14.32
N ARG A 299 9.46 -0.96 -13.51
CA ARG A 299 10.89 -0.69 -13.34
C ARG A 299 11.65 -0.98 -14.63
N LYS A 300 11.43 -2.15 -15.24
CA LYS A 300 12.04 -2.50 -16.54
C LYS A 300 11.67 -1.48 -17.61
N TYR A 301 10.40 -1.07 -17.68
CA TYR A 301 9.96 -0.03 -18.62
C TYR A 301 10.70 1.29 -18.43
N MET A 302 10.84 1.77 -17.19
CA MET A 302 11.50 3.05 -16.90
C MET A 302 12.99 3.04 -17.21
N LEU A 303 13.67 1.90 -17.01
CA LEU A 303 15.08 1.72 -17.36
C LEU A 303 15.31 1.72 -18.87
N SER A 304 14.38 1.15 -19.64
CA SER A 304 14.52 1.01 -21.10
C SER A 304 14.03 2.25 -21.87
N TYR A 305 12.85 2.77 -21.52
CA TYR A 305 12.13 3.77 -22.34
C TYR A 305 11.74 5.03 -21.57
N GLY A 306 11.89 5.06 -20.24
CA GLY A 306 11.31 6.12 -19.41
C GLY A 306 11.80 7.54 -19.74
N LEU A 307 13.07 7.71 -20.11
CA LEU A 307 13.61 9.01 -20.52
C LEU A 307 13.15 9.41 -21.93
N GLU A 308 13.18 8.46 -22.87
CA GLU A 308 12.75 8.66 -24.26
C GLU A 308 11.29 9.07 -24.32
N ASP A 309 10.40 8.29 -23.69
CA ASP A 309 8.96 8.54 -23.64
C ASP A 309 8.59 9.74 -22.76
N SER A 310 9.57 10.32 -22.04
CA SER A 310 9.43 11.61 -21.35
C SER A 310 10.00 12.79 -22.13
N GLY A 311 10.57 12.55 -23.32
CA GLY A 311 11.26 13.58 -24.10
C GLY A 311 12.48 14.17 -23.39
N ILE A 312 13.10 13.41 -22.49
CA ILE A 312 14.25 13.83 -21.68
C ILE A 312 15.52 13.32 -22.35
N THR A 313 16.40 14.24 -22.74
CA THR A 313 17.77 13.86 -23.13
C THR A 313 18.52 13.34 -21.91
N PRO A 314 19.05 12.10 -21.92
CA PRO A 314 19.74 11.52 -20.78
C PRO A 314 20.93 12.38 -20.30
N THR A 315 21.05 12.54 -18.99
CA THR A 315 22.24 13.12 -18.36
C THR A 315 23.28 12.04 -18.04
N ALA A 316 24.51 12.44 -17.71
CA ALA A 316 25.54 11.51 -17.27
C ALA A 316 25.18 10.77 -15.96
N GLU A 317 24.34 11.38 -15.11
CA GLU A 317 23.81 10.73 -13.91
C GLU A 317 22.77 9.67 -14.26
N ASP A 318 21.85 9.98 -15.17
CA ASP A 318 20.85 9.02 -15.67
C ASP A 318 21.52 7.79 -16.29
N GLU A 319 22.55 7.99 -17.12
CA GLU A 319 23.32 6.89 -17.70
C GLU A 319 24.04 6.04 -16.63
N ALA A 320 24.48 6.67 -15.54
CA ALA A 320 25.14 5.97 -14.44
C ALA A 320 24.14 5.19 -13.58
N ASP A 321 22.92 5.72 -13.40
CA ASP A 321 21.82 5.06 -12.72
C ASP A 321 21.36 3.82 -13.52
N ILE A 322 21.12 3.96 -14.82
CA ILE A 322 20.71 2.84 -15.70
C ILE A 322 21.76 1.72 -15.67
N LYS A 323 23.06 2.04 -15.72
CA LYS A 323 24.15 1.05 -15.61
C LYS A 323 24.17 0.29 -14.29
N LYS A 324 23.55 0.82 -13.24
CA LYS A 324 23.40 0.19 -11.93
C LYS A 324 22.02 -0.47 -11.74
N GLY A 325 21.13 -0.39 -12.72
CA GLY A 325 19.74 -0.82 -12.57
C GLY A 325 18.92 0.10 -11.65
N GLU A 326 19.31 1.35 -11.48
CA GLU A 326 18.52 2.34 -10.74
C GLU A 326 17.69 3.16 -11.74
N ILE A 327 16.43 3.44 -11.41
CA ILE A 327 15.59 4.30 -12.25
C ILE A 327 16.28 5.66 -12.41
N PRO A 328 16.37 6.23 -13.62
CA PRO A 328 17.06 7.50 -13.86
C PRO A 328 16.67 8.61 -12.88
N SER A 329 17.64 9.32 -12.30
CA SER A 329 17.43 10.49 -11.44
C SER A 329 16.45 11.52 -12.05
N SER A 330 16.45 11.71 -13.38
CA SER A 330 15.52 12.62 -14.08
C SER A 330 14.05 12.18 -14.01
N LEU A 331 13.75 10.94 -13.64
CA LEU A 331 12.39 10.41 -13.43
C LEU A 331 12.00 10.38 -11.95
N ARG A 332 12.94 10.61 -11.03
CA ARG A 332 12.72 10.51 -9.58
C ARG A 332 12.61 11.88 -8.90
N LYS A 333 12.01 11.87 -7.72
CA LYS A 333 12.02 12.98 -6.75
C LYS A 333 13.10 12.73 -5.69
N ASP A 334 13.21 11.48 -5.25
CA ASP A 334 14.23 10.98 -4.33
C ASP A 334 14.54 9.50 -4.65
N TYR A 335 15.25 8.80 -3.77
CA TYR A 335 15.66 7.40 -4.02
C TYR A 335 14.51 6.39 -4.05
N VAL A 336 13.32 6.74 -3.56
CA VAL A 336 12.14 5.86 -3.51
C VAL A 336 11.05 6.40 -4.43
N HIS A 337 10.76 7.70 -4.33
CA HIS A 337 9.59 8.32 -4.96
C HIS A 337 9.89 8.85 -6.36
N GLY A 338 8.95 8.58 -7.27
CA GLY A 338 8.91 9.18 -8.61
C GLY A 338 8.61 10.67 -8.61
N ASN A 339 8.96 11.34 -9.70
CA ASN A 339 8.43 12.67 -10.02
C ASN A 339 7.21 12.57 -10.94
N LYS A 340 6.73 13.71 -11.47
CA LYS A 340 5.57 13.76 -12.38
C LYS A 340 5.73 12.89 -13.64
N HIS A 341 6.96 12.74 -14.17
CA HIS A 341 7.23 11.90 -15.34
C HIS A 341 7.07 10.43 -15.00
N TYR A 342 7.61 9.99 -13.85
CA TYR A 342 7.41 8.64 -13.34
C TYR A 342 5.92 8.31 -13.21
N HIS A 343 5.13 9.15 -12.54
CA HIS A 343 3.71 8.84 -12.31
C HIS A 343 2.89 8.88 -13.59
N ARG A 344 3.23 9.75 -14.54
CA ARG A 344 2.63 9.75 -15.87
C ARG A 344 2.89 8.42 -16.57
N LEU A 345 4.15 7.99 -16.67
CA LEU A 345 4.53 6.74 -17.33
C LEU A 345 3.90 5.53 -16.64
N LEU A 346 3.87 5.49 -15.30
CA LEU A 346 3.21 4.42 -14.55
C LEU A 346 1.70 4.36 -14.85
N GLY A 347 1.01 5.50 -14.83
CA GLY A 347 -0.42 5.57 -15.18
C GLY A 347 -0.68 5.15 -16.63
N GLU A 348 0.19 5.54 -17.56
CA GLU A 348 0.13 5.16 -18.97
C GLU A 348 0.31 3.64 -19.17
N GLN A 349 1.29 3.02 -18.52
CA GLN A 349 1.51 1.58 -18.61
C GLN A 349 0.38 0.76 -17.99
N ILE A 350 -0.12 1.17 -16.82
CA ILE A 350 -1.30 0.53 -16.21
C ILE A 350 -2.52 0.66 -17.12
N TYR A 351 -2.77 1.85 -17.69
CA TYR A 351 -3.88 2.08 -18.61
C TYR A 351 -3.80 1.17 -19.84
N ARG A 352 -2.65 1.10 -20.50
CA ARG A 352 -2.44 0.21 -21.65
C ARG A 352 -2.63 -1.26 -21.26
N ARG A 353 -2.18 -1.66 -20.07
CA ARG A 353 -2.39 -3.03 -19.61
C ARG A 353 -3.86 -3.36 -19.38
N MET A 354 -4.63 -2.44 -18.78
CA MET A 354 -6.07 -2.60 -18.63
C MET A 354 -6.79 -2.69 -19.99
N GLN A 355 -6.33 -1.97 -21.01
CA GLN A 355 -6.86 -2.08 -22.38
C GLN A 355 -6.55 -3.44 -23.00
N TYR A 356 -5.31 -3.91 -22.86
CA TYR A 356 -4.89 -5.23 -23.34
C TYR A 356 -5.71 -6.36 -22.72
N LEU A 357 -5.95 -6.30 -21.41
CA LEU A 357 -6.78 -7.28 -20.69
C LEU A 357 -8.29 -7.11 -20.93
N GLY A 358 -8.71 -6.08 -21.66
CA GLY A 358 -10.12 -5.80 -21.93
C GLY A 358 -10.91 -5.32 -20.72
N TYR A 359 -10.25 -4.81 -19.68
CA TYR A 359 -10.91 -4.25 -18.49
C TYR A 359 -11.50 -2.88 -18.76
N ILE A 360 -10.82 -2.12 -19.59
CA ILE A 360 -11.30 -0.85 -20.11
C ILE A 360 -11.31 -0.90 -21.64
N PRO A 361 -12.12 -0.06 -22.29
CA PRO A 361 -12.22 -0.04 -23.74
C PRO A 361 -10.87 0.23 -24.42
N GLN A 362 -10.62 -0.49 -25.50
CA GLN A 362 -9.53 -0.16 -26.41
C GLN A 362 -9.96 1.02 -27.28
N GLY A 363 -9.07 2.02 -27.36
CA GLY A 363 -9.21 3.13 -28.30
C GLY A 363 -9.57 2.61 -29.69
N SER A 364 -10.55 3.23 -30.36
CA SER A 364 -10.97 2.87 -31.73
C SER A 364 -9.91 3.11 -32.83
N GLY A 365 -8.63 2.85 -32.57
CA GLY A 365 -7.52 3.17 -33.47
C GLY A 365 -6.34 2.22 -33.28
N GLN A 366 -6.43 1.04 -33.91
CA GLN A 366 -5.40 0.40 -34.74
C GLN A 366 -5.92 -0.99 -35.17
N ASP A 367 -6.74 -1.00 -36.22
CA ASP A 367 -6.90 -2.15 -37.12
C ASP A 367 -5.96 -1.99 -38.32
#